data_AF-B7ASQ9-F1
#
_entry.id   AF-B7ASQ9-F1
#
_cell.length_a   1.000
_cell.length_b   1.000
_cell.length_c   1.000
_cell.angle_alpha   90.00
_cell.angle_beta   90.00
_cell.angle_gamma   90.00
#
_symmetry.space_group_name_H-M   'P 1'
#
loop_
_entity.id
_entity.type
_entity.pdbx_description
1 polymer ?
#
loop_
_entity_poly.entity_id
_entity_poly.type
_entity_poly.pdbx_seq_one_letter_code
_entity_poly.pdbx_strand_id
1 'polypeptide(L)'
;MYYVQDFHATFFKILYNDTVDFCIHHIISEYSDKGPVRNMTLQQLRYIITVAETGTMTEAANALFISQPSLSNAIHELEKEMGIRIFDRTNKGIIVSKDGEAFLGYARQVVEQANLLEDRYKHGIGGKQRFCVSTQHYSFAVNAFVDLIKQFGHDEYDFSIRETQTYEIIDDVAKMKSEIGVLYLNSFNDTVLCKILKANGLAFNELFVAQPHIFISRHNPLAGRKSVTMDELAPYPYLSFEQGDHNSFYFSEEIFSSVERPKTYVYVTVQHYSTFS
;
A
#
# COMPACT_ATOMS: atom_id res chain seq x y z
N MET A 1 31.44 7.65 7.25
CA MET A 1 30.11 7.46 7.89
C MET A 1 30.20 8.15 9.23
N TYR A 2 29.41 9.18 9.46
CA TYR A 2 29.45 9.95 10.71
C TYR A 2 28.13 9.75 11.45
N TYR A 3 28.24 9.62 12.77
CA TYR A 3 27.09 9.48 13.65
C TYR A 3 26.44 10.84 13.89
N VAL A 4 25.11 10.85 13.86
CA VAL A 4 24.31 11.92 14.46
C VAL A 4 23.86 11.43 15.83
N GLN A 5 24.11 12.20 16.88
CA GLN A 5 23.62 11.87 18.23
C GLN A 5 22.10 12.05 18.30
N ASP A 6 21.43 11.18 19.06
CA ASP A 6 20.00 11.23 19.42
C ASP A 6 18.96 10.86 18.35
N PHE A 7 19.12 9.71 17.67
CA PHE A 7 18.02 9.23 16.82
C PHE A 7 17.94 7.71 16.60
N HIS A 8 16.69 7.22 16.55
CA HIS A 8 16.30 5.84 16.27
C HIS A 8 15.24 5.86 15.16
N ALA A 9 15.53 5.21 14.04
CA ALA A 9 14.57 4.95 12.96
C ALA A 9 14.26 3.46 12.98
N THR A 10 13.01 3.09 13.22
CA THR A 10 12.64 1.68 13.25
C THR A 10 12.00 1.31 11.92
N PHE A 11 12.34 0.14 11.35
CA PHE A 11 11.80 -0.39 10.09
C PHE A 11 10.80 -1.51 10.39
N PHE A 12 9.77 -1.66 9.57
CA PHE A 12 8.61 -2.49 9.92
C PHE A 12 8.01 -3.27 8.74
N LYS A 13 7.28 -4.34 9.06
CA LYS A 13 6.41 -5.08 8.14
C LYS A 13 4.95 -4.83 8.51
N ILE A 14 4.16 -4.36 7.55
CA ILE A 14 2.71 -4.21 7.70
C ILE A 14 2.01 -5.49 7.25
N LEU A 15 1.04 -5.97 8.03
CA LEU A 15 0.19 -7.12 7.71
C LEU A 15 -1.29 -6.74 7.90
N TYR A 16 -2.16 -7.29 7.06
CA TYR A 16 -3.61 -7.25 7.28
C TYR A 16 -3.98 -8.17 8.46
N ASN A 17 -4.86 -7.70 9.35
CA ASN A 17 -5.18 -8.42 10.58
C ASN A 17 -6.34 -9.41 10.36
N ASP A 18 -6.06 -10.72 10.32
CA ASP A 18 -7.09 -11.76 10.30
C ASP A 18 -7.70 -11.92 11.70
N THR A 19 -8.95 -11.49 11.87
CA THR A 19 -9.78 -11.88 13.01
C THR A 19 -10.98 -12.66 12.51
N VAL A 20 -10.82 -13.97 12.34
CA VAL A 20 -11.94 -14.89 12.13
C VAL A 20 -11.80 -16.06 13.09
N ASP A 21 -12.46 -15.97 14.25
CA ASP A 21 -12.72 -17.16 15.07
C ASP A 21 -13.97 -17.08 15.97
N PHE A 22 -14.79 -16.03 15.88
CA PHE A 22 -15.96 -15.87 16.77
C PHE A 22 -17.34 -15.98 16.08
N CYS A 23 -17.44 -15.88 14.75
CA CYS A 23 -18.75 -15.77 14.08
C CYS A 23 -19.28 -17.06 13.44
N ILE A 24 -18.45 -18.07 13.19
CA ILE A 24 -18.85 -19.26 12.40
C ILE A 24 -19.85 -20.14 13.17
N HIS A 25 -19.81 -20.17 14.51
CA HIS A 25 -20.75 -20.98 15.29
C HIS A 25 -22.16 -20.37 15.43
N HIS A 26 -22.33 -19.05 15.24
CA HIS A 26 -23.65 -18.40 15.40
C HIS A 26 -24.47 -18.42 14.11
N ILE A 27 -23.83 -18.33 12.94
CA ILE A 27 -24.49 -18.18 11.63
C ILE A 27 -25.20 -19.47 11.18
N ILE A 28 -24.70 -20.65 11.56
CA ILE A 28 -25.26 -21.94 11.10
C ILE A 28 -26.66 -22.21 11.69
N SER A 29 -27.05 -21.56 12.79
CA SER A 29 -28.36 -21.79 13.43
C SER A 29 -29.52 -20.93 12.89
N GLU A 30 -29.23 -19.79 12.23
CA GLU A 30 -30.27 -18.84 11.78
C GLU A 30 -30.71 -19.01 10.32
N TYR A 31 -30.02 -19.83 9.52
CA TYR A 31 -30.18 -19.87 8.06
C TYR A 31 -31.18 -20.90 7.50
N SER A 32 -32.09 -21.45 8.32
CA SER A 32 -32.99 -22.52 7.87
C SER A 32 -34.30 -22.06 7.18
N ASP A 33 -34.62 -20.75 7.04
CA ASP A 33 -35.97 -20.38 6.58
C ASP A 33 -36.14 -19.03 5.87
N LYS A 34 -35.43 -18.79 4.75
CA LYS A 34 -35.74 -17.68 3.81
C LYS A 34 -35.56 -18.12 2.36
N GLY A 35 -36.45 -17.65 1.47
CA GLY A 35 -36.52 -17.99 0.04
C GLY A 35 -35.24 -17.73 -0.77
N PRO A 36 -35.25 -17.82 -2.13
CA PRO A 36 -34.03 -17.82 -2.93
C PRO A 36 -33.18 -16.59 -2.63
N VAL A 37 -32.02 -16.82 -2.01
CA VAL A 37 -31.08 -15.78 -1.63
C VAL A 37 -30.50 -15.20 -2.92
N ARG A 38 -30.81 -13.94 -3.23
CA ARG A 38 -30.03 -13.19 -4.21
C ARG A 38 -28.69 -12.93 -3.53
N ASN A 39 -27.69 -13.71 -3.91
CA ASN A 39 -26.35 -13.60 -3.37
C ASN A 39 -25.50 -12.73 -4.28
N MET A 40 -24.70 -11.88 -3.67
CA MET A 40 -23.52 -11.24 -4.23
C MET A 40 -22.75 -12.23 -5.12
N THR A 41 -22.41 -11.78 -6.32
CA THR A 41 -21.64 -12.58 -7.29
C THR A 41 -20.20 -12.09 -7.42
N LEU A 42 -19.28 -13.00 -7.76
CA LEU A 42 -17.89 -12.66 -8.09
C LEU A 42 -17.80 -11.64 -9.24
N GLN A 43 -18.74 -11.68 -10.18
CA GLN A 43 -18.82 -10.73 -11.28
C GLN A 43 -19.09 -9.31 -10.80
N GLN A 44 -20.02 -9.14 -9.84
CA GLN A 44 -20.26 -7.83 -9.23
C GLN A 44 -19.05 -7.33 -8.43
N LEU A 45 -18.30 -8.22 -7.79
CA LEU A 45 -17.04 -7.86 -7.12
C LEU A 45 -15.99 -7.35 -8.11
N ARG A 46 -15.81 -8.04 -9.25
CA ARG A 46 -14.92 -7.56 -10.33
C ARG A 46 -15.36 -6.20 -10.85
N TYR A 47 -16.66 -5.98 -11.00
CA TYR A 47 -17.22 -4.72 -11.48
C TYR A 47 -16.89 -3.54 -10.59
N ILE A 48 -17.09 -3.66 -9.28
CA ILE A 48 -16.76 -2.56 -8.36
C ILE A 48 -15.25 -2.31 -8.30
N ILE A 49 -14.40 -3.35 -8.37
CA ILE A 49 -12.95 -3.20 -8.37
C ILE A 49 -12.52 -2.39 -9.60
N THR A 50 -13.04 -2.74 -10.78
CA THR A 50 -12.73 -2.01 -12.01
C THR A 50 -13.22 -0.57 -11.96
N VAL A 51 -14.43 -0.30 -11.45
CA VAL A 51 -14.93 1.08 -11.29
C VAL A 51 -14.06 1.91 -10.34
N ALA A 52 -13.56 1.31 -9.26
CA ALA A 52 -12.66 1.98 -8.34
C ALA A 52 -11.29 2.29 -8.99
N GLU A 53 -10.82 1.45 -9.90
CA GLU A 53 -9.54 1.62 -10.60
C GLU A 53 -9.61 2.63 -11.74
N THR A 54 -10.72 2.68 -12.48
CA THR A 54 -10.90 3.64 -13.58
C THR A 54 -11.40 5.01 -13.11
N GLY A 55 -12.10 5.09 -11.96
CA GLY A 55 -12.66 6.34 -11.43
C GLY A 55 -13.92 6.84 -12.16
N THR A 56 -14.27 6.25 -13.31
CA THR A 56 -15.52 6.52 -14.03
C THR A 56 -16.25 5.25 -14.46
N MET A 57 -17.59 5.31 -14.44
CA MET A 57 -18.45 4.20 -14.87
C MET A 57 -18.30 3.88 -16.36
N THR A 58 -18.03 4.90 -17.18
CA THR A 58 -17.87 4.75 -18.63
C THR A 58 -16.60 4.00 -18.96
N GLU A 59 -15.47 4.38 -18.37
CA GLU A 59 -14.19 3.68 -18.60
C GLU A 59 -14.23 2.25 -18.06
N ALA A 60 -14.85 2.03 -16.90
CA ALA A 60 -15.02 0.69 -16.36
C ALA A 60 -15.88 -0.19 -17.27
N ALA A 61 -17.01 0.32 -17.76
CA ALA A 61 -17.89 -0.42 -18.66
C ALA A 61 -17.16 -0.81 -19.97
N ASN A 62 -16.33 0.09 -20.50
CA ASN A 62 -15.49 -0.18 -21.66
C ASN A 62 -14.44 -1.26 -21.35
N ALA A 63 -13.74 -1.16 -20.21
CA ALA A 63 -12.74 -2.15 -19.79
C ALA A 63 -13.35 -3.55 -19.55
N LEU A 64 -14.61 -3.59 -19.11
CA LEU A 64 -15.37 -4.83 -18.85
C LEU A 64 -16.15 -5.33 -20.09
N PHE A 65 -16.10 -4.61 -21.22
CA PHE A 65 -16.84 -4.92 -22.45
C PHE A 65 -18.36 -5.08 -22.23
N ILE A 66 -18.96 -4.21 -21.40
CA ILE A 66 -20.40 -4.19 -21.13
C ILE A 66 -20.99 -2.79 -21.28
N SER A 67 -22.31 -2.69 -21.27
CA SER A 67 -22.98 -1.39 -21.27
C SER A 67 -22.93 -0.72 -19.89
N GLN A 68 -22.75 0.60 -19.87
CA GLN A 68 -22.75 1.40 -18.64
C GLN A 68 -24.06 1.26 -17.81
N PRO A 69 -25.27 1.18 -18.41
CA PRO A 69 -26.48 0.88 -17.64
C PRO A 69 -26.46 -0.49 -16.96
N SER A 70 -25.90 -1.52 -17.62
CA SER A 70 -25.77 -2.86 -17.02
C SER A 70 -24.84 -2.83 -15.81
N LEU A 71 -23.69 -2.17 -15.94
CA LEU A 71 -22.73 -2.00 -14.85
C LEU A 71 -23.35 -1.24 -13.67
N SER A 72 -24.02 -0.13 -13.94
CA SER A 72 -24.66 0.67 -12.90
C SER A 72 -25.76 -0.10 -12.16
N ASN A 73 -26.54 -0.93 -12.86
CA ASN A 73 -27.58 -1.75 -12.23
C ASN A 73 -26.97 -2.86 -11.36
N ALA A 74 -25.91 -3.52 -11.83
CA ALA A 74 -25.24 -4.57 -11.09
C ALA A 74 -24.63 -4.06 -9.76
N ILE A 75 -24.04 -2.86 -9.79
CA ILE A 75 -23.49 -2.19 -8.60
C ILE A 75 -24.61 -1.74 -7.67
N HIS A 76 -25.69 -1.17 -8.21
CA HIS A 76 -26.82 -0.71 -7.40
C HIS A 76 -27.49 -1.88 -6.65
N GLU A 77 -27.69 -3.02 -7.30
CA GLU A 77 -28.25 -4.21 -6.64
C GLU A 77 -27.29 -4.75 -5.56
N LEU A 78 -25.98 -4.71 -5.78
CA LEU A 78 -24.99 -5.11 -4.76
C LEU A 78 -25.01 -4.17 -3.55
N GLU A 79 -25.02 -2.85 -3.77
CA GLU A 79 -25.14 -1.85 -2.71
C GLU A 79 -26.41 -2.05 -1.89
N LYS A 80 -27.54 -2.32 -2.57
CA LYS A 80 -28.82 -2.60 -1.94
C LYS A 80 -28.80 -3.89 -1.13
N GLU A 81 -28.17 -4.94 -1.63
CA GLU A 81 -28.03 -6.22 -0.94
C GLU A 81 -27.17 -6.08 0.32
N MET A 82 -26.06 -5.36 0.22
CA MET A 82 -25.12 -5.15 1.33
C MET A 82 -25.56 -4.06 2.31
N GLY A 83 -26.57 -3.26 1.96
CA GLY A 83 -27.06 -2.17 2.79
C GLY A 83 -26.07 -1.01 2.95
N ILE A 84 -25.10 -0.89 2.05
CA ILE A 84 -24.06 0.14 2.06
C ILE A 84 -24.07 0.93 0.75
N ARG A 85 -23.46 2.11 0.74
CA ARG A 85 -23.02 2.75 -0.52
C ARG A 85 -21.55 2.47 -0.69
N ILE A 86 -21.16 1.89 -1.82
CA ILE A 86 -19.76 1.66 -2.17
C ILE A 86 -19.21 2.92 -2.87
N PHE A 87 -20.06 3.61 -3.63
CA PHE A 87 -19.66 4.77 -4.42
C PHE A 87 -20.53 6.00 -4.15
N ASP A 88 -19.88 7.15 -3.97
CA ASP A 88 -20.51 8.46 -3.94
C ASP A 88 -20.42 9.12 -5.32
N ARG A 89 -21.56 9.64 -5.80
CA ARG A 89 -21.63 10.39 -7.06
C ARG A 89 -21.28 11.85 -6.80
N THR A 90 -20.31 12.37 -7.55
CA THR A 90 -19.94 13.78 -7.51
C THR A 90 -20.02 14.40 -8.91
N ASN A 91 -19.99 15.73 -8.98
CA ASN A 91 -19.95 16.46 -10.26
C ASN A 91 -18.68 16.17 -11.09
N LYS A 92 -17.65 15.55 -10.50
CA LYS A 92 -16.37 15.22 -11.14
C LYS A 92 -16.21 13.73 -11.47
N GLY A 93 -17.17 12.88 -11.10
CA GLY A 93 -17.08 11.44 -11.32
C GLY A 93 -17.54 10.63 -10.10
N ILE A 94 -16.98 9.43 -9.97
CA ILE A 94 -17.28 8.49 -8.89
C ILE A 94 -16.16 8.54 -7.87
N ILE A 95 -16.51 8.64 -6.58
CA ILE A 95 -15.57 8.54 -5.46
C ILE A 95 -15.96 7.32 -4.63
N VAL A 96 -14.98 6.57 -4.16
CA VAL A 96 -15.21 5.44 -3.24
C VAL A 96 -15.65 6.01 -1.88
N SER A 97 -16.75 5.50 -1.33
CA SER A 97 -17.20 5.90 0.01
C SER A 97 -16.30 5.27 1.08
N LYS A 98 -16.40 5.72 2.34
CA LYS A 98 -15.65 5.11 3.45
C LYS A 98 -15.97 3.61 3.63
N ASP A 99 -17.24 3.23 3.55
CA ASP A 99 -17.64 1.81 3.62
C ASP A 99 -17.22 1.06 2.36
N GLY A 100 -17.18 1.76 1.22
CA GLY A 100 -16.70 1.25 -0.06
C GLY A 100 -15.21 0.90 -0.04
N GLU A 101 -14.36 1.68 0.65
CA GLU A 101 -12.93 1.37 0.78
C GLU A 101 -12.71 0.04 1.51
N ALA A 102 -13.38 -0.14 2.65
CA ALA A 102 -13.34 -1.40 3.39
C ALA A 102 -13.90 -2.56 2.56
N PHE A 103 -15.04 -2.34 1.88
CA PHE A 103 -15.66 -3.35 1.02
C PHE A 103 -14.75 -3.79 -0.13
N LEU A 104 -14.12 -2.84 -0.81
CA LEU A 104 -13.22 -3.10 -1.93
C LEU A 104 -11.99 -3.89 -1.51
N GLY A 105 -11.51 -3.70 -0.27
CA GLY A 105 -10.51 -4.58 0.32
C GLY A 105 -11.00 -6.03 0.27
N TYR A 106 -12.06 -6.36 1.00
CA TYR A 106 -12.56 -7.74 1.03
C TYR A 106 -12.92 -8.29 -0.36
N ALA A 107 -13.47 -7.46 -1.24
CA ALA A 107 -13.78 -7.84 -2.62
C ALA A 107 -12.54 -8.32 -3.38
N ARG A 108 -11.40 -7.61 -3.25
CA ARG A 108 -10.13 -7.99 -3.88
C ARG A 108 -9.65 -9.36 -3.38
N GLN A 109 -9.74 -9.64 -2.08
CA GLN A 109 -9.36 -10.96 -1.53
C GLN A 109 -10.23 -12.08 -2.11
N VAL A 110 -11.55 -11.89 -2.12
CA VAL A 110 -12.47 -12.92 -2.62
C VAL A 110 -12.22 -13.19 -4.10
N VAL A 111 -12.01 -12.15 -4.90
CA VAL A 111 -11.67 -12.29 -6.32
C VAL A 111 -10.32 -12.97 -6.51
N GLU A 112 -9.32 -12.64 -5.70
CA GLU A 112 -7.99 -13.26 -5.79
C GLU A 112 -8.03 -14.75 -5.41
N GLN A 113 -8.72 -15.11 -4.32
CA GLN A 113 -8.91 -16.52 -3.96
C GLN A 113 -9.66 -17.30 -5.02
N ALA A 114 -10.66 -16.67 -5.68
CA ALA A 114 -11.34 -17.27 -6.81
C ALA A 114 -10.39 -17.46 -8.02
N ASN A 115 -9.53 -16.48 -8.33
CA ASN A 115 -8.52 -16.61 -9.37
C ASN A 115 -7.56 -17.78 -9.08
N LEU A 116 -7.03 -17.86 -7.85
CA LEU A 116 -6.14 -18.95 -7.43
C LEU A 116 -6.80 -20.33 -7.57
N LEU A 117 -8.09 -20.43 -7.22
CA LEU A 117 -8.87 -21.65 -7.40
C LEU A 117 -9.02 -21.99 -8.90
N GLU A 118 -9.41 -21.01 -9.71
CA GLU A 118 -9.55 -21.21 -11.16
C GLU A 118 -8.24 -21.63 -11.80
N ASP A 119 -7.12 -20.99 -11.46
CA ASP A 119 -5.83 -21.35 -12.04
C ASP A 119 -5.35 -22.73 -11.61
N ARG A 120 -5.52 -23.08 -10.33
CA ARG A 120 -5.20 -24.42 -9.81
C ARG A 120 -5.93 -25.54 -10.53
N TYR A 121 -7.21 -25.34 -10.86
CA TYR A 121 -8.06 -26.44 -11.34
C TYR A 121 -8.43 -26.36 -12.82
N LYS A 122 -8.37 -25.18 -13.46
CA LYS A 122 -8.69 -25.01 -14.89
C LYS A 122 -7.43 -24.95 -15.76
N HIS A 123 -6.31 -24.44 -15.25
CA HIS A 123 -5.10 -24.22 -16.05
C HIS A 123 -4.00 -25.28 -15.83
N GLY A 124 -4.21 -26.27 -14.96
CA GLY A 124 -3.37 -27.48 -14.80
C GLY A 124 -1.96 -27.25 -14.24
N ILE A 125 -1.53 -25.99 -14.20
CA ILE A 125 -0.36 -25.46 -13.54
C ILE A 125 -0.98 -24.45 -12.58
N GLY A 126 -0.95 -24.69 -11.27
CA GLY A 126 -1.48 -23.72 -10.31
C GLY A 126 -0.89 -22.35 -10.60
N GLY A 127 -1.74 -21.39 -10.92
CA GLY A 127 -1.33 -20.04 -11.30
C GLY A 127 -0.37 -19.50 -10.26
N LYS A 128 0.62 -18.72 -10.73
CA LYS A 128 1.63 -18.15 -9.86
C LYS A 128 0.95 -17.26 -8.82
N GLN A 129 1.09 -17.60 -7.55
CA GLN A 129 0.64 -16.76 -6.45
C GLN A 129 1.40 -15.43 -6.49
N ARG A 130 0.68 -14.32 -6.56
CA ARG A 130 1.33 -13.01 -6.56
C ARG A 130 1.81 -12.67 -5.16
N PHE A 131 3.05 -12.20 -5.06
CA PHE A 131 3.61 -11.66 -3.83
C PHE A 131 4.30 -10.33 -4.13
N CYS A 132 3.73 -9.27 -3.60
CA CYS A 132 4.07 -7.89 -3.83
C CYS A 132 4.48 -7.19 -2.52
N VAL A 133 5.63 -6.52 -2.56
CA VAL A 133 6.15 -5.71 -1.45
C VAL A 133 6.22 -4.25 -1.90
N SER A 134 5.55 -3.35 -1.17
CA SER A 134 5.70 -1.90 -1.34
C SER A 134 6.70 -1.37 -0.30
N THR A 135 7.68 -0.59 -0.72
CA THR A 135 8.76 -0.07 0.13
C THR A 135 9.20 1.31 -0.32
N GLN A 136 9.83 2.09 0.56
CA GLN A 136 10.65 3.23 0.15
C GLN A 136 12.00 2.73 -0.39
N HIS A 137 12.89 3.63 -0.78
CA HIS A 137 14.20 3.36 -1.39
C HIS A 137 15.23 2.71 -0.41
N TYR A 138 14.89 1.53 0.12
CA TYR A 138 15.65 0.82 1.13
C TYR A 138 16.43 -0.33 0.51
N SER A 139 17.76 -0.17 0.40
CA SER A 139 18.62 -1.21 -0.16
C SER A 139 18.53 -2.55 0.60
N PHE A 140 18.26 -2.52 1.92
CA PHE A 140 18.07 -3.75 2.69
C PHE A 140 16.79 -4.50 2.29
N ALA A 141 15.72 -3.79 1.93
CA ALA A 141 14.45 -4.39 1.52
C ALA A 141 14.61 -5.07 0.16
N VAL A 142 15.31 -4.41 -0.78
CA VAL A 142 15.65 -4.98 -2.08
C VAL A 142 16.51 -6.25 -1.92
N ASN A 143 17.54 -6.21 -1.07
CA ASN A 143 18.39 -7.39 -0.81
C ASN A 143 17.59 -8.55 -0.19
N ALA A 144 16.76 -8.26 0.82
CA ALA A 144 15.90 -9.26 1.44
C ALA A 144 14.91 -9.87 0.44
N PHE A 145 14.37 -9.06 -0.48
CA PHE A 145 13.48 -9.51 -1.54
C PHE A 145 14.19 -10.42 -2.56
N VAL A 146 15.42 -10.10 -2.94
CA VAL A 146 16.25 -10.98 -3.78
C VAL A 146 16.52 -12.32 -3.10
N ASP A 147 16.81 -12.31 -1.80
CA ASP A 147 17.05 -13.54 -1.04
C ASP A 147 15.77 -14.38 -0.88
N LEU A 148 14.61 -13.73 -0.70
CA LEU A 148 13.30 -14.37 -0.74
C LEU A 148 13.07 -15.07 -2.09
N ILE A 149 13.33 -14.41 -3.22
CA ILE A 149 13.22 -15.02 -4.55
C ILE A 149 14.18 -16.20 -4.70
N LYS A 150 15.43 -16.10 -4.23
CA LYS A 150 16.36 -17.24 -4.31
C LYS A 150 15.89 -18.44 -3.50
N GLN A 151 15.23 -18.20 -2.37
CA GLN A 151 14.78 -19.25 -1.46
C GLN A 151 13.43 -19.86 -1.88
N PHE A 152 12.53 -19.05 -2.45
CA PHE A 152 11.13 -19.44 -2.71
C PHE A 152 10.67 -19.21 -4.16
N GLY A 153 11.54 -18.69 -5.03
CA GLY A 153 11.31 -18.36 -6.45
C GLY A 153 11.14 -19.56 -7.37
N HIS A 154 10.45 -20.59 -6.91
CA HIS A 154 9.95 -21.68 -7.74
C HIS A 154 8.81 -21.22 -8.64
N ASP A 155 8.37 -22.08 -9.57
CA ASP A 155 7.31 -21.80 -10.56
C ASP A 155 5.92 -21.46 -9.96
N GLU A 156 5.79 -21.44 -8.63
CA GLU A 156 4.56 -21.25 -7.88
C GLU A 156 4.24 -19.78 -7.55
N TYR A 157 5.20 -18.84 -7.65
CA TYR A 157 4.98 -17.44 -7.26
C TYR A 157 5.41 -16.44 -8.34
N ASP A 158 4.67 -15.32 -8.44
CA ASP A 158 5.02 -14.13 -9.20
C ASP A 158 5.38 -13.00 -8.22
N PHE A 159 6.67 -12.71 -8.13
CA PHE A 159 7.23 -11.78 -7.16
C PHE A 159 7.35 -10.37 -7.77
N SER A 160 6.78 -9.37 -7.11
CA SER A 160 6.99 -7.96 -7.46
C SER A 160 7.42 -7.10 -6.27
N ILE A 161 8.25 -6.09 -6.52
CA ILE A 161 8.60 -5.07 -5.53
C ILE A 161 8.29 -3.70 -6.13
N ARG A 162 7.71 -2.81 -5.32
CA ARG A 162 7.33 -1.45 -5.71
C ARG A 162 8.01 -0.44 -4.80
N GLU A 163 8.87 0.39 -5.38
CA GLU A 163 9.43 1.54 -4.69
C GLU A 163 8.47 2.73 -4.81
N THR A 164 7.96 3.22 -3.67
CA THR A 164 6.97 4.29 -3.59
C THR A 164 7.04 5.02 -2.25
N GLN A 165 6.23 6.06 -2.08
CA GLN A 165 6.22 6.94 -0.91
C GLN A 165 5.36 6.39 0.23
N THR A 166 5.55 6.92 1.45
CA THR A 166 4.93 6.43 2.69
C THR A 166 3.41 6.28 2.61
N TYR A 167 2.72 7.26 2.04
CA TYR A 167 1.25 7.22 1.92
C TYR A 167 0.81 6.08 1.00
N GLU A 168 1.46 5.96 -0.16
CA GLU A 168 1.20 4.96 -1.18
C GLU A 168 1.53 3.56 -0.67
N ILE A 169 2.55 3.39 0.18
CA ILE A 169 2.83 2.11 0.85
C ILE A 169 1.66 1.70 1.74
N ILE A 170 1.16 2.63 2.56
CA ILE A 170 0.02 2.38 3.44
C ILE A 170 -1.23 2.06 2.61
N ASP A 171 -1.49 2.84 1.55
CA ASP A 171 -2.60 2.64 0.63
C ASP A 171 -2.51 1.29 -0.10
N ASP A 172 -1.31 0.91 -0.55
CA ASP A 172 -1.08 -0.35 -1.25
C ASP A 172 -1.39 -1.55 -0.35
N VAL A 173 -1.01 -1.50 0.93
CA VAL A 173 -1.33 -2.61 1.86
C VAL A 173 -2.81 -2.56 2.28
N ALA A 174 -3.35 -1.38 2.58
CA ALA A 174 -4.75 -1.21 2.95
C ALA A 174 -5.71 -1.69 1.85
N LYS A 175 -5.37 -1.42 0.58
CA LYS A 175 -6.13 -1.84 -0.59
C LYS A 175 -5.66 -3.18 -1.17
N MET A 176 -4.75 -3.87 -0.49
CA MET A 176 -4.23 -5.20 -0.87
C MET A 176 -3.71 -5.25 -2.31
N LYS A 177 -3.02 -4.19 -2.72
CA LYS A 177 -2.12 -4.18 -3.88
C LYS A 177 -0.75 -4.79 -3.53
N SER A 178 -0.40 -4.79 -2.25
CA SER A 178 0.82 -5.41 -1.70
C SER A 178 0.51 -6.14 -0.40
N GLU A 179 1.09 -7.32 -0.23
CA GLU A 179 0.97 -8.12 1.00
C GLU A 179 1.77 -7.50 2.15
N ILE A 180 2.84 -6.76 1.81
CA ILE A 180 3.75 -6.14 2.77
C ILE A 180 4.06 -4.70 2.38
N GLY A 181 3.99 -3.81 3.36
CA GLY A 181 4.56 -2.46 3.32
C GLY A 181 5.80 -2.37 4.21
N VAL A 182 6.88 -1.79 3.71
CA VAL A 182 8.11 -1.47 4.48
C VAL A 182 8.30 0.03 4.54
N LEU A 183 8.16 0.59 5.74
CA LEU A 183 8.35 2.00 6.05
C LEU A 183 9.06 2.16 7.39
N TYR A 184 9.46 3.38 7.72
CA TYR A 184 10.07 3.70 9.00
C TYR A 184 9.18 4.58 9.89
N LEU A 185 9.31 4.41 11.21
CA LEU A 185 8.79 5.35 12.20
C LEU A 185 9.91 6.05 12.96
N ASN A 186 9.61 7.26 13.40
CA ASN A 186 10.40 8.04 14.32
C ASN A 186 9.50 8.77 15.32
N SER A 187 10.12 9.45 16.29
CA SER A 187 9.39 10.21 17.32
C SER A 187 8.48 11.31 16.76
N PHE A 188 8.75 11.81 15.55
CA PHE A 188 7.96 12.86 14.90
C PHE A 188 6.71 12.31 14.20
N ASN A 189 6.80 11.19 13.49
CA ASN A 189 5.73 10.64 12.67
C ASN A 189 4.94 9.51 13.33
N ASP A 190 5.47 8.87 14.39
CA ASP A 190 4.88 7.70 15.04
C ASP A 190 3.41 7.91 15.42
N THR A 191 3.09 9.01 16.11
CA THR A 191 1.71 9.27 16.57
C THR A 191 0.71 9.38 15.41
N VAL A 192 1.12 9.97 14.28
CA VAL A 192 0.24 10.17 13.11
C VAL A 192 0.14 8.87 12.32
N LEU A 193 1.26 8.25 11.99
CA LEU A 193 1.28 7.02 11.20
C LEU A 193 0.62 5.86 11.95
N CYS A 194 0.84 5.69 13.26
CA CYS A 194 0.13 4.67 14.03
C CYS A 194 -1.40 4.87 14.05
N LYS A 195 -1.88 6.12 14.03
CA LYS A 195 -3.33 6.38 13.90
C LYS A 195 -3.85 6.00 12.51
N ILE A 196 -3.12 6.33 11.46
CA ILE A 196 -3.48 6.00 10.08
C ILE A 196 -3.49 4.48 9.88
N LEU A 197 -2.46 3.77 10.35
CA LEU A 197 -2.38 2.32 10.29
C LEU A 197 -3.58 1.66 11.00
N LYS A 198 -3.90 2.10 12.22
CA LYS A 198 -5.08 1.62 12.96
C LYS A 198 -6.39 1.89 12.22
N ALA A 199 -6.53 3.09 11.65
CA ALA A 199 -7.74 3.46 10.90
C ALA A 199 -7.94 2.59 9.64
N ASN A 200 -6.85 2.09 9.06
CA ASN A 200 -6.86 1.19 7.91
C ASN A 200 -6.84 -0.31 8.30
N GLY A 201 -6.97 -0.66 9.59
CA GLY A 201 -6.93 -2.04 10.04
C GLY A 201 -5.57 -2.73 9.87
N LEU A 202 -4.50 -1.95 9.77
CA LEU A 202 -3.16 -2.43 9.47
C LEU A 202 -2.38 -2.70 10.77
N ALA A 203 -1.77 -3.88 10.84
CA ALA A 203 -0.85 -4.24 11.92
C ALA A 203 0.56 -3.81 11.55
N PHE A 204 1.35 -3.45 12.57
CA PHE A 204 2.68 -2.89 12.40
C PHE A 204 3.69 -3.69 13.22
N ASN A 205 4.68 -4.29 12.56
CA ASN A 205 5.61 -5.26 13.16
C ASN A 205 7.05 -4.81 13.01
N GLU A 206 7.77 -4.63 14.13
CA GLU A 206 9.16 -4.17 14.14
C GLU A 206 10.09 -5.19 13.47
N LEU A 207 10.85 -4.72 12.47
CA LEU A 207 11.95 -5.46 11.86
C LEU A 207 13.26 -5.17 12.59
N PHE A 208 13.64 -3.89 12.69
CA PHE A 208 14.85 -3.46 13.41
C PHE A 208 14.88 -1.94 13.62
N VAL A 209 15.70 -1.49 14.57
CA VAL A 209 16.03 -0.08 14.82
C VAL A 209 17.38 0.26 14.19
N ALA A 210 17.45 1.35 13.43
CA ALA A 210 18.64 1.90 12.81
C ALA A 210 18.96 3.31 13.33
N GLN A 211 20.24 3.66 13.27
CA GLN A 211 20.70 5.02 13.52
C GLN A 211 20.99 5.70 12.18
N PRO A 212 20.46 6.91 11.94
CA PRO A 212 20.74 7.63 10.71
C PRO A 212 22.21 8.02 10.64
N HIS A 213 22.75 7.94 9.42
CA HIS A 213 24.09 8.38 9.11
C HIS A 213 24.03 9.42 8.02
N ILE A 214 24.93 10.39 8.07
CA ILE A 214 25.11 11.34 6.97
C ILE A 214 26.22 10.87 6.04
N PHE A 215 26.03 11.15 4.76
CA PHE A 215 27.06 11.01 3.74
C PHE A 215 27.53 12.39 3.32
N ILE A 216 28.83 12.63 3.44
CA ILE A 216 29.49 13.86 3.00
C ILE A 216 30.68 13.49 2.11
N SER A 217 31.02 14.38 1.18
CA SER A 217 32.20 14.23 0.34
C SER A 217 33.47 14.06 1.19
N ARG A 218 34.45 13.29 0.70
CA ARG A 218 35.78 13.18 1.33
C ARG A 218 36.50 14.53 1.44
N HIS A 219 36.13 15.51 0.61
CA HIS A 219 36.66 16.86 0.63
C HIS A 219 35.86 17.83 1.51
N ASN A 220 34.76 17.37 2.13
CA ASN A 220 33.99 18.20 3.04
C ASN A 220 34.82 18.49 4.31
N PRO A 221 34.85 19.73 4.84
CA PRO A 221 35.60 20.06 6.05
C PRO A 221 35.24 19.21 7.29
N LEU A 222 34.03 18.65 7.33
CA LEU A 222 33.57 17.78 8.42
C LEU A 222 34.01 16.31 8.26
N ALA A 223 34.65 15.92 7.15
CA ALA A 223 35.04 14.53 6.87
C ALA A 223 36.11 13.97 7.84
N GLY A 224 36.73 14.79 8.69
CA GLY A 224 37.66 14.32 9.72
C GLY A 224 37.00 13.98 11.06
N ARG A 225 35.72 14.32 11.26
CA ARG A 225 35.09 14.30 12.59
C ARG A 225 34.58 12.91 12.97
N LYS A 226 34.30 12.65 14.24
CA LYS A 226 33.65 11.37 14.66
C LYS A 226 32.12 11.48 14.64
N SER A 227 31.61 12.67 14.90
CA SER A 227 30.20 13.04 14.86
C SER A 227 30.08 14.51 14.44
N VAL A 228 28.88 14.89 14.00
CA VAL A 228 28.53 16.27 13.67
C VAL A 228 27.16 16.61 14.23
N THR A 229 26.95 17.88 14.53
CA THR A 229 25.67 18.44 14.96
C THR A 229 24.90 19.05 13.79
N MET A 230 23.60 19.30 13.97
CA MET A 230 22.78 19.92 12.93
C MET A 230 23.21 21.37 12.64
N ASP A 231 23.65 22.11 13.65
CA ASP A 231 24.17 23.48 13.49
C ASP A 231 25.43 23.51 12.63
N GLU A 232 26.29 22.49 12.75
CA GLU A 232 27.50 22.36 11.94
C GLU A 232 27.18 21.98 10.48
N LEU A 233 26.02 21.37 10.24
CA LEU A 233 25.53 21.03 8.90
C LEU A 233 24.79 22.19 8.22
N ALA A 234 24.25 23.14 8.97
CA ALA A 234 23.46 24.26 8.45
C ALA A 234 24.13 25.08 7.32
N PRO A 235 25.47 25.30 7.29
CA PRO A 235 26.12 26.03 6.20
C PRO A 235 26.21 25.24 4.87
N TYR A 236 26.04 23.92 4.92
CA TYR A 236 26.23 23.03 3.78
C TYR A 236 24.91 22.74 3.05
N PRO A 237 24.96 22.50 1.74
CA PRO A 237 23.79 22.12 1.00
C PRO A 237 23.30 20.73 1.41
N TYR A 238 21.98 20.59 1.50
CA TYR A 238 21.32 19.34 1.79
C TYR A 238 20.57 18.80 0.58
N LEU A 239 20.65 17.49 0.38
CA LEU A 239 19.90 16.77 -0.63
C LEU A 239 18.63 16.21 0.01
N SER A 240 17.48 16.59 -0.52
CA SER A 240 16.17 16.12 -0.07
C SER A 240 15.47 15.35 -1.20
N PHE A 241 14.67 14.34 -0.87
CA PHE A 241 13.78 13.66 -1.82
C PHE A 241 12.49 14.44 -2.00
N GLU A 242 11.93 14.40 -3.21
CA GLU A 242 10.62 14.98 -3.47
C GLU A 242 9.53 14.18 -2.71
N GLN A 243 8.74 14.90 -1.91
CA GLN A 243 7.52 14.38 -1.30
C GLN A 243 6.40 14.61 -2.33
N GLY A 244 5.67 13.56 -2.69
CA GLY A 244 4.63 13.64 -3.72
C GLY A 244 3.44 14.49 -3.28
N ASP A 245 2.32 14.31 -3.96
CA ASP A 245 1.15 15.20 -3.81
C ASP A 245 0.54 15.18 -2.39
N HIS A 246 0.79 14.11 -1.62
CA HIS A 246 0.41 13.97 -0.21
C HIS A 246 1.40 14.68 0.71
N ASN A 247 1.42 16.01 0.64
CA ASN A 247 2.47 16.87 1.22
C ASN A 247 2.31 17.10 2.75
N SER A 248 2.22 16.00 3.53
CA SER A 248 2.28 16.05 4.99
C SER A 248 3.68 15.72 5.45
N PHE A 249 4.30 16.58 6.27
CA PHE A 249 5.63 16.33 6.87
C PHE A 249 5.76 14.95 7.54
N TYR A 250 4.64 14.37 7.99
CA TYR A 250 4.59 13.05 8.61
C TYR A 250 4.80 11.88 7.63
N PHE A 251 4.61 12.10 6.32
CA PHE A 251 4.86 11.11 5.28
C PHE A 251 6.27 11.19 4.68
N SER A 252 7.08 12.15 5.15
CA SER A 252 8.40 12.38 4.60
C SER A 252 9.30 11.16 4.76
N GLU A 253 9.97 10.79 3.66
CA GLU A 253 11.07 9.81 3.68
C GLU A 253 12.25 10.30 4.52
N GLU A 254 12.30 11.60 4.81
CA GLU A 254 13.40 12.25 5.48
C GLU A 254 13.17 12.41 6.97
N ILE A 255 14.16 11.92 7.70
CA ILE A 255 14.27 12.02 9.15
C ILE A 255 14.28 13.48 9.65
N PHE A 256 14.71 14.43 8.80
CA PHE A 256 14.87 15.84 9.17
C PHE A 256 14.01 16.80 8.35
N SER A 257 12.89 16.32 7.81
CA SER A 257 11.97 17.11 6.97
C SER A 257 11.39 18.35 7.66
N SER A 258 11.38 18.38 9.00
CA SER A 258 10.87 19.50 9.80
C SER A 258 11.94 20.56 10.15
N VAL A 259 13.21 20.36 9.79
CA VAL A 259 14.29 21.29 10.11
C VAL A 259 14.45 22.30 8.97
N GLU A 260 14.21 23.57 9.26
CA GLU A 260 14.34 24.65 8.28
C GLU A 260 15.81 24.84 7.86
N ARG A 261 16.07 24.88 6.55
CA ARG A 261 17.43 24.94 6.00
C ARG A 261 17.57 26.02 4.93
N PRO A 262 18.62 26.86 5.01
CA PRO A 262 18.81 27.96 4.07
C PRO A 262 19.25 27.54 2.66
N LYS A 263 19.73 26.29 2.48
CA LYS A 263 20.19 25.75 1.19
C LYS A 263 19.76 24.30 0.99
N THR A 264 18.73 24.09 0.20
CA THR A 264 18.18 22.77 -0.13
C THR A 264 18.24 22.52 -1.63
N TYR A 265 18.80 21.39 -2.05
CA TYR A 265 18.68 20.87 -3.39
C TYR A 265 17.70 19.69 -3.36
N VAL A 266 16.60 19.81 -4.09
CA VAL A 266 15.61 18.74 -4.21
C VAL A 266 16.04 17.79 -5.31
N TYR A 267 16.17 16.51 -4.98
CA TYR A 267 16.39 15.44 -5.94
C TYR A 267 15.03 14.87 -6.37
N VAL A 268 14.69 15.12 -7.63
CA VAL A 268 13.49 14.58 -8.30
C VAL A 268 13.89 13.26 -8.96
N THR A 269 13.45 12.14 -8.42
CA THR A 269 13.44 10.88 -9.19
C THR A 269 12.26 10.94 -10.14
N VAL A 270 12.54 11.16 -11.43
CA VAL A 270 11.51 11.09 -12.45
C VAL A 270 11.00 9.65 -12.51
N GLN A 271 9.82 9.38 -11.94
CA GLN A 271 9.09 8.12 -12.14
C GLN A 271 8.56 8.10 -13.59
N HIS A 272 9.43 7.84 -14.57
CA HIS A 272 8.97 7.40 -15.88
C HIS A 272 8.58 5.93 -15.79
N TYR A 273 7.27 5.68 -15.74
CA TYR A 273 6.69 4.41 -16.17
C TYR A 273 6.94 4.27 -17.67
N SER A 274 8.13 3.79 -18.04
CA SER A 274 8.38 3.30 -19.38
C SER A 274 7.93 1.85 -19.44
N THR A 275 6.74 1.63 -19.99
CA THR A 275 6.34 0.33 -20.53
C THR A 275 7.44 -0.16 -21.47
N PHE A 276 8.11 -1.25 -21.10
CA PHE A 276 8.88 -2.02 -22.06
C PHE A 276 7.89 -2.87 -22.84
N SER A 277 7.65 -2.45 -24.08
CA SER A 277 7.02 -3.23 -25.16
C SER A 277 7.92 -4.37 -25.63
#